data_AF-A0A519Z846-F1
#
_entry.id   AF-A0A519Z846-F1
#
_cell.length_a   1.000
_cell.length_b   1.000
_cell.length_c   1.000
_cell.angle_alpha   90.00
_cell.angle_beta   90.00
_cell.angle_gamma   90.00
#
_symmetry.space_group_name_H-M   'P 1'
#
loop_
_entity.id
_entity.type
_entity.pdbx_description
1 polymer ?
#
loop_
_entity_poly.entity_id
_entity_poly.type
_entity_poly.pdbx_seq_one_letter_code
_entity_poly.pdbx_strand_id
1 'polypeptide(L)'
;MNHLLRYLAAPLLGAALLAACARQEPSPSPTAATATTQDASAPNFPEGFETGTKTAYTTGTITLGSGAWTLNDALLGNTSADAKTGSQSARVRNSGLLSMNFDLSGGAGVVTVAHARYGTDASGTWELWASANSGASYTKVGSTVTSSSSTLSTASFTVNVAGPVRLQVRKTDGSTNRLNFDNITVESYGTSTGGGGTTTGGK
;
A
#
# COMPACT_ATOMS: atom_id res chain seq x y z
N MET A 1 46.38 -39.45 31.03
CA MET A 1 47.03 -40.27 30.00
C MET A 1 47.29 -39.37 28.80
N ASN A 2 48.44 -38.71 28.81
CA ASN A 2 49.58 -38.91 27.90
C ASN A 2 49.29 -38.35 26.51
N HIS A 3 49.61 -37.07 26.28
CA HIS A 3 50.90 -36.58 25.74
C HIS A 3 51.09 -36.94 24.26
N LEU A 4 51.21 -35.92 23.39
CA LEU A 4 52.42 -35.77 22.57
C LEU A 4 52.57 -34.30 22.14
N LEU A 5 53.82 -33.84 22.23
CA LEU A 5 54.30 -32.46 22.13
C LEU A 5 55.48 -32.45 21.12
N ARG A 6 55.76 -31.27 20.53
CA ARG A 6 57.03 -30.81 19.87
C ARG A 6 57.12 -31.07 18.35
N TYR A 7 57.69 -30.22 17.49
CA TYR A 7 58.73 -29.16 17.56
C TYR A 7 58.35 -27.99 16.61
N LEU A 8 58.48 -26.70 16.92
CA LEU A 8 59.67 -25.81 16.97
C LEU A 8 60.35 -25.52 15.62
N ALA A 9 60.13 -24.31 15.06
CA ALA A 9 61.12 -23.52 14.33
C ALA A 9 60.62 -22.06 14.17
N ALA A 10 61.32 -21.12 14.81
CA ALA A 10 61.27 -19.70 14.47
C ALA A 10 62.33 -19.42 13.39
N PRO A 11 62.13 -18.40 12.54
CA PRO A 11 63.15 -17.36 12.54
C PRO A 11 62.61 -15.93 12.48
N LEU A 12 63.43 -15.12 13.15
CA LEU A 12 63.67 -13.68 13.14
C LEU A 12 63.50 -12.90 11.80
N LEU A 13 63.17 -11.62 12.00
CA LEU A 13 63.70 -10.41 11.33
C LEU A 13 62.94 -9.82 10.12
N GLY A 14 62.59 -8.54 10.25
CA GLY A 14 62.27 -7.67 9.12
C GLY A 14 61.29 -6.55 9.44
N ALA A 15 61.75 -5.50 10.13
CA ALA A 15 61.01 -4.23 10.19
C ALA A 15 61.07 -3.54 8.82
N ALA A 16 59.91 -3.22 8.25
CA ALA A 16 59.79 -2.26 7.15
C ALA A 16 58.58 -1.37 7.41
N LEU A 17 58.85 -0.17 7.96
CA LEU A 17 57.90 0.94 7.98
C LEU A 17 57.73 1.46 6.55
N LEU A 18 56.68 1.03 5.88
CA LEU A 18 56.21 1.69 4.66
C LEU A 18 55.23 2.79 5.07
N ALA A 19 55.71 4.03 5.05
CA ALA A 19 54.87 5.21 5.01
C ALA A 19 54.13 5.25 3.66
N ALA A 20 52.99 4.56 3.58
CA ALA A 20 52.05 4.73 2.49
C ALA A 20 51.03 5.81 2.89
N CYS A 21 51.22 7.00 2.34
CA CYS A 21 50.20 8.03 2.33
C CYS A 21 49.07 7.53 1.42
N ALA A 22 48.09 6.83 1.98
CA ALA A 22 46.86 6.55 1.25
C ALA A 22 46.20 7.90 0.95
N ARG A 23 46.11 8.25 -0.34
CA ARG A 23 45.17 9.29 -0.76
C ARG A 23 43.79 8.76 -0.42
N GLN A 24 43.12 9.41 0.53
CA GLN A 24 41.71 9.18 0.81
C GLN A 24 40.95 9.56 -0.46
N GLU A 25 40.59 8.57 -1.28
CA GLU A 25 39.60 8.80 -2.33
C GLU A 25 38.31 9.19 -1.63
N PRO A 26 37.67 10.32 -2.00
CA PRO A 26 36.39 10.67 -1.41
C PRO A 26 35.39 9.58 -1.78
N SER A 27 35.02 8.77 -0.80
CA SER A 27 33.86 7.87 -0.90
C SER A 27 32.68 8.69 -1.41
N PRO A 28 31.94 8.25 -2.44
CA PRO A 28 30.73 8.96 -2.83
C PRO A 28 29.81 8.99 -1.61
N SER A 29 29.54 10.21 -1.10
CA SER A 29 28.49 10.42 -0.12
C SER A 29 27.20 9.81 -0.68
N PRO A 30 26.47 8.98 0.08
CA PRO A 30 25.16 8.55 -0.38
C PRO A 30 24.35 9.81 -0.64
N THR A 31 23.95 10.02 -1.89
CA THR A 31 23.01 11.08 -2.24
C THR A 31 21.80 10.89 -1.33
N ALA A 32 21.56 11.85 -0.43
CA ALA A 32 20.39 11.83 0.42
C ALA A 32 19.18 11.67 -0.49
N ALA A 33 18.50 10.52 -0.41
CA ALA A 33 17.24 10.34 -1.08
C ALA A 33 16.31 11.43 -0.56
N THR A 34 15.88 12.32 -1.45
CA THR A 34 14.86 13.31 -1.12
C THR A 34 13.60 12.55 -0.70
N ALA A 35 13.38 12.42 0.61
CA ALA A 35 12.15 11.85 1.13
C ALA A 35 11.02 12.81 0.78
N THR A 36 10.20 12.43 -0.21
CA THR A 36 8.90 13.07 -0.40
C THR A 36 8.06 12.75 0.82
N THR A 37 7.58 13.78 1.52
CA THR A 37 6.72 13.63 2.69
C THR A 37 5.37 13.06 2.26
N GLN A 38 5.17 11.78 2.54
CA GLN A 38 3.94 11.01 2.28
C GLN A 38 2.89 11.27 3.36
N ASP A 39 2.42 12.50 3.51
CA ASP A 39 1.59 12.86 4.68
C ASP A 39 0.32 13.66 4.34
N ALA A 40 0.05 13.90 3.04
CA ALA A 40 -1.16 14.58 2.61
C ALA A 40 -2.22 13.56 2.17
N SER A 41 -3.35 13.48 2.89
CA SER A 41 -4.50 12.69 2.46
C SER A 41 -4.94 13.08 1.05
N ALA A 42 -5.27 12.08 0.23
CA ALA A 42 -5.84 12.30 -1.08
C ALA A 42 -7.21 13.01 -0.97
N PRO A 43 -7.58 13.85 -1.94
CA PRO A 43 -8.87 14.56 -1.92
C PRO A 43 -10.06 13.61 -1.73
N ASN A 44 -10.97 13.98 -0.84
CA ASN A 44 -12.20 13.23 -0.50
C ASN A 44 -11.98 11.85 0.14
N PHE A 45 -10.76 11.52 0.55
CA PHE A 45 -10.49 10.35 1.40
C PHE A 45 -10.45 10.76 2.89
N PRO A 46 -10.91 9.89 3.80
CA PRO A 46 -11.26 8.47 3.61
C PRO A 46 -12.57 8.20 2.85
N GLU A 47 -12.61 7.10 2.11
CA GLU A 47 -13.86 6.51 1.60
C GLU A 47 -14.41 5.53 2.64
N GLY A 48 -15.50 5.92 3.31
CA GLY A 48 -16.21 5.12 4.32
C GLY A 48 -17.50 4.46 3.81
N PHE A 49 -17.83 4.57 2.52
CA PHE A 49 -19.04 4.03 1.90
C PHE A 49 -20.37 4.57 2.46
N GLU A 50 -20.35 5.65 3.25
CA GLU A 50 -21.51 6.20 3.95
C GLU A 50 -22.50 6.99 3.06
N THR A 51 -22.22 7.10 1.76
CA THR A 51 -23.08 7.77 0.81
C THR A 51 -23.52 6.83 -0.31
N GLY A 52 -24.68 7.11 -0.90
CA GLY A 52 -25.25 6.28 -1.96
C GLY A 52 -25.87 4.97 -1.46
N THR A 53 -26.49 4.26 -2.40
CA THR A 53 -27.20 3.00 -2.13
C THR A 53 -26.96 2.04 -3.29
N LYS A 54 -26.52 0.81 -2.99
CA LYS A 54 -26.48 -0.31 -3.93
C LYS A 54 -26.77 -1.59 -3.19
N THR A 55 -27.94 -2.18 -3.38
CA THR A 55 -28.40 -3.34 -2.59
C THR A 55 -28.24 -4.67 -3.31
N ALA A 56 -27.97 -4.66 -4.63
CA ALA A 56 -27.80 -5.85 -5.45
C ALA A 56 -26.32 -6.13 -5.73
N TYR A 57 -25.95 -7.41 -5.88
CA TYR A 57 -24.59 -7.83 -6.23
C TYR A 57 -24.23 -7.63 -7.71
N THR A 58 -25.23 -7.49 -8.60
CA THR A 58 -25.01 -7.21 -10.03
C THR A 58 -24.12 -5.99 -10.22
N THR A 59 -23.23 -6.00 -11.22
CA THR A 59 -22.36 -4.86 -11.51
C THR A 59 -23.15 -3.55 -11.58
N GLY A 60 -22.65 -2.51 -10.93
CA GLY A 60 -23.21 -1.18 -11.05
C GLY A 60 -22.25 -0.11 -10.57
N THR A 61 -22.35 1.06 -11.20
CA THR A 61 -21.63 2.27 -10.80
C THR A 61 -22.46 3.06 -9.80
N ILE A 62 -21.83 3.56 -8.75
CA ILE A 62 -22.42 4.44 -7.74
C ILE A 62 -21.49 5.60 -7.43
N THR A 63 -22.06 6.75 -7.07
CA THR A 63 -21.31 7.90 -6.57
C THR A 63 -21.25 7.82 -5.05
N LEU A 64 -20.03 7.76 -4.52
CA LEU A 64 -19.71 7.74 -3.10
C LEU A 64 -19.05 9.06 -2.67
N GLY A 65 -18.61 9.16 -1.42
CA GLY A 65 -17.99 10.37 -0.87
C GLY A 65 -16.69 10.74 -1.56
N SER A 66 -15.88 9.73 -1.91
CA SER A 66 -14.60 9.94 -2.60
C SER A 66 -14.75 10.19 -4.11
N GLY A 67 -15.85 9.72 -4.71
CA GLY A 67 -16.11 9.81 -6.15
C GLY A 67 -16.94 8.65 -6.68
N ALA A 68 -16.91 8.44 -8.00
CA ALA A 68 -17.65 7.34 -8.63
C ALA A 68 -16.88 6.01 -8.53
N TRP A 69 -17.58 4.94 -8.17
CA TRP A 69 -17.05 3.58 -8.04
C TRP A 69 -17.91 2.57 -8.77
N THR A 70 -17.28 1.60 -9.43
CA THR A 70 -17.94 0.41 -9.97
C THR A 70 -17.81 -0.74 -8.99
N LEU A 71 -18.95 -1.29 -8.56
CA LEU A 71 -19.04 -2.45 -7.68
C LEU A 71 -19.53 -3.66 -8.47
N ASN A 72 -18.72 -4.72 -8.55
CA ASN A 72 -19.07 -5.99 -9.19
C ASN A 72 -19.03 -7.13 -8.16
N ASP A 73 -20.08 -7.95 -8.15
CA ASP A 73 -20.32 -8.97 -7.12
C ASP A 73 -20.16 -8.38 -5.70
N ALA A 74 -20.62 -7.14 -5.59
CA ALA A 74 -20.48 -6.29 -4.41
C ALA A 74 -21.70 -5.39 -4.24
N LEU A 75 -21.99 -5.00 -3.00
CA LEU A 75 -23.09 -4.11 -2.63
C LEU A 75 -22.68 -3.24 -1.43
N LEU A 76 -23.47 -2.22 -1.08
CA LEU A 76 -23.36 -1.51 0.19
C LEU A 76 -24.27 -2.20 1.22
N GLY A 77 -23.65 -2.79 2.25
CA GLY A 77 -24.31 -3.63 3.25
C GLY A 77 -24.47 -2.92 4.58
N ASN A 78 -25.66 -3.01 5.17
CA ASN A 78 -26.03 -2.34 6.41
C ASN A 78 -26.63 -3.28 7.46
N THR A 79 -26.50 -4.60 7.29
CA THR A 79 -27.02 -5.60 8.26
C THR A 79 -26.13 -5.68 9.49
N SER A 80 -26.59 -6.25 10.60
CA SER A 80 -25.77 -6.43 11.81
C SER A 80 -24.54 -7.33 11.61
N ALA A 81 -24.53 -8.17 10.57
CA ALA A 81 -23.39 -9.01 10.22
C ALA A 81 -22.36 -8.32 9.31
N ASP A 82 -22.70 -7.16 8.73
CA ASP A 82 -21.73 -6.35 8.01
C ASP A 82 -20.84 -5.62 9.03
N ALA A 83 -19.54 -5.94 9.04
CA ALA A 83 -18.56 -5.14 9.78
C ALA A 83 -18.43 -3.76 9.11
N LYS A 84 -18.56 -2.70 9.91
CA LYS A 84 -18.61 -1.31 9.42
C LYS A 84 -18.32 -0.32 10.53
N THR A 85 -17.94 0.88 10.12
CA THR A 85 -17.98 2.11 10.91
C THR A 85 -19.09 2.99 10.35
N GLY A 86 -20.02 3.45 11.18
CA GLY A 86 -21.19 4.17 10.68
C GLY A 86 -22.31 3.21 10.25
N SER A 87 -22.94 3.50 9.12
CA SER A 87 -24.23 2.92 8.73
C SER A 87 -24.09 1.77 7.74
N GLN A 88 -23.04 1.76 6.91
CA GLN A 88 -22.85 0.73 5.90
C GLN A 88 -21.36 0.49 5.59
N SER A 89 -21.07 -0.60 4.87
CA SER A 89 -19.74 -0.85 4.32
C SER A 89 -19.88 -1.58 2.98
N ALA A 90 -18.82 -1.63 2.19
CA ALA A 90 -18.82 -2.43 0.98
C ALA A 90 -18.76 -3.92 1.34
N ARG A 91 -19.74 -4.72 0.88
CA ARG A 91 -19.74 -6.18 1.03
C ARG A 91 -19.51 -6.85 -0.32
N VAL A 92 -18.52 -7.72 -0.38
CA VAL A 92 -18.05 -8.39 -1.60
C VAL A 92 -18.06 -9.90 -1.44
N ARG A 93 -18.44 -10.65 -2.48
CA ARG A 93 -18.42 -12.13 -2.51
C ARG A 93 -17.73 -12.65 -3.77
N ASN A 94 -17.61 -13.98 -3.89
CA ASN A 94 -17.01 -14.65 -5.05
C ASN A 94 -15.62 -14.04 -5.36
N SER A 95 -15.41 -13.66 -6.62
CA SER A 95 -14.25 -12.89 -7.11
C SER A 95 -14.61 -11.43 -7.39
N GLY A 96 -15.54 -10.86 -6.62
CA GLY A 96 -16.01 -9.49 -6.78
C GLY A 96 -14.94 -8.43 -6.47
N LEU A 97 -15.22 -7.20 -6.87
CA LEU A 97 -14.26 -6.09 -6.78
C LEU A 97 -14.94 -4.72 -6.63
N LEU A 98 -14.19 -3.80 -6.02
CA LEU A 98 -14.49 -2.37 -5.91
C LEU A 98 -13.50 -1.62 -6.80
N SER A 99 -13.97 -0.88 -7.80
CA SER A 99 -13.13 -0.10 -8.72
C SER A 99 -13.40 1.39 -8.62
N MET A 100 -12.34 2.19 -8.48
CA MET A 100 -12.44 3.63 -8.71
C MET A 100 -12.69 3.94 -10.20
N ASN A 101 -13.55 4.92 -10.47
CA ASN A 101 -13.82 5.45 -11.81
C ASN A 101 -13.21 6.85 -12.01
N PHE A 102 -12.33 7.28 -11.12
CA PHE A 102 -11.64 8.57 -11.15
C PHE A 102 -10.16 8.40 -10.81
N ASP A 103 -9.35 9.38 -11.22
CA ASP A 103 -7.91 9.37 -10.99
C ASP A 103 -7.53 10.23 -9.77
N LEU A 104 -6.66 9.69 -8.93
CA LEU A 104 -5.95 10.45 -7.90
C LEU A 104 -4.81 11.21 -8.56
N SER A 105 -4.93 12.53 -8.70
CA SER A 105 -3.94 13.35 -9.39
C SER A 105 -2.61 13.49 -8.62
N GLY A 106 -2.65 13.38 -7.29
CA GLY A 106 -1.48 13.48 -6.40
C GLY A 106 -0.66 12.19 -6.26
N GLY A 107 -0.97 11.15 -7.02
CA GLY A 107 -0.40 9.81 -6.81
C GLY A 107 -0.98 9.11 -5.59
N ALA A 108 -0.43 7.93 -5.31
CA ALA A 108 -0.77 7.11 -4.15
C ALA A 108 0.52 6.61 -3.49
N GLY A 109 0.70 7.01 -2.23
CA GLY A 109 1.82 6.73 -1.37
C GLY A 109 1.58 5.50 -0.52
N VAL A 110 0.82 5.68 0.55
CA VAL A 110 0.30 4.61 1.39
C VAL A 110 -1.21 4.51 1.22
N VAL A 111 -1.71 3.29 1.11
CA VAL A 111 -3.14 3.00 1.11
C VAL A 111 -3.44 2.10 2.28
N THR A 112 -4.46 2.46 3.07
CA THR A 112 -5.00 1.55 4.08
C THR A 112 -6.43 1.17 3.76
N VAL A 113 -6.81 -0.04 4.15
CA VAL A 113 -8.17 -0.56 3.95
C VAL A 113 -8.58 -1.28 5.23
N ALA A 114 -9.70 -0.88 5.82
CA ALA A 114 -10.33 -1.66 6.87
C ALA A 114 -11.08 -2.84 6.24
N HIS A 115 -10.90 -4.03 6.79
CA HIS A 115 -11.45 -5.26 6.25
C HIS A 115 -11.88 -6.23 7.36
N ALA A 116 -12.88 -7.05 7.06
CA ALA A 116 -13.34 -8.13 7.93
C ALA A 116 -14.07 -9.20 7.10
N ARG A 117 -14.30 -10.39 7.68
CA ARG A 117 -15.30 -11.33 7.17
C ARG A 117 -16.70 -10.88 7.58
N TYR A 118 -17.69 -11.20 6.76
CA TYR A 118 -19.10 -10.96 7.07
C TYR A 118 -19.60 -11.96 8.13
N GLY A 119 -20.07 -11.45 9.27
CA GLY A 119 -20.68 -12.26 10.33
C GLY A 119 -19.90 -13.54 10.65
N THR A 120 -20.53 -14.69 10.39
CA THR A 120 -19.98 -16.03 10.67
C THR A 120 -19.41 -16.74 9.43
N ASP A 121 -19.27 -16.05 8.30
CA ASP A 121 -18.66 -16.63 7.10
C ASP A 121 -17.23 -17.12 7.40
N ALA A 122 -16.70 -18.04 6.60
CA ALA A 122 -15.31 -18.45 6.73
C ALA A 122 -14.34 -17.33 6.32
N SER A 123 -13.05 -17.49 6.63
CA SER A 123 -12.02 -16.54 6.19
C SER A 123 -11.97 -16.44 4.66
N GLY A 124 -11.57 -15.28 4.17
CA GLY A 124 -11.40 -15.04 2.74
C GLY A 124 -10.18 -14.18 2.42
N THR A 125 -9.72 -14.24 1.17
CA THR A 125 -8.55 -13.51 0.70
C THR A 125 -8.91 -12.40 -0.27
N TRP A 126 -8.12 -11.33 -0.23
CA TRP A 126 -8.27 -10.19 -1.12
C TRP A 126 -6.92 -9.49 -1.36
N GLU A 127 -6.90 -8.60 -2.35
CA GLU A 127 -5.71 -7.90 -2.80
C GLU A 127 -6.02 -6.44 -3.15
N LEU A 128 -5.04 -5.56 -2.95
CA LEU A 128 -5.05 -4.21 -3.50
C LEU A 128 -4.37 -4.20 -4.87
N TRP A 129 -4.95 -3.46 -5.82
CA TRP A 129 -4.43 -3.30 -7.18
C TRP A 129 -4.42 -1.82 -7.55
N ALA A 130 -3.40 -1.39 -8.28
CA ALA A 130 -3.24 0.00 -8.72
C ALA A 130 -3.09 0.08 -10.25
N SER A 131 -3.62 1.14 -10.84
CA SER A 131 -3.51 1.47 -12.26
C SER A 131 -2.90 2.85 -12.41
N ALA A 132 -1.84 2.97 -13.20
CA ALA A 132 -1.22 4.24 -13.61
C ALA A 132 -1.67 4.73 -15.01
N ASN A 133 -2.65 4.06 -15.62
CA ASN A 133 -3.13 4.37 -16.97
C ASN A 133 -4.67 4.44 -17.04
N SER A 134 -5.26 5.15 -16.07
CA SER A 134 -6.70 5.45 -15.99
C SER A 134 -7.63 4.22 -16.11
N GLY A 135 -7.18 3.07 -15.60
CA GLY A 135 -7.95 1.85 -15.49
C GLY A 135 -7.79 0.88 -16.66
N ALA A 136 -6.90 1.15 -17.62
CA ALA A 136 -6.67 0.24 -18.75
C ALA A 136 -5.98 -1.06 -18.32
N SER A 137 -5.06 -1.00 -17.35
CA SER A 137 -4.43 -2.17 -16.74
C SER A 137 -4.09 -1.93 -15.28
N TYR A 138 -4.11 -2.99 -14.48
CA TYR A 138 -3.81 -2.90 -13.05
C TYR A 138 -2.71 -3.88 -12.66
N THR A 139 -1.89 -3.48 -11.69
CA THR A 139 -0.85 -4.30 -11.07
C THR A 139 -1.17 -4.49 -9.58
N LYS A 140 -0.92 -5.68 -9.06
CA LYS A 140 -1.08 -5.98 -7.63
C LYS A 140 -0.10 -5.15 -6.79
N VAL A 141 -0.59 -4.63 -5.67
CA VAL A 141 0.22 -3.92 -4.67
C VAL A 141 0.33 -4.78 -3.42
N GLY A 142 1.56 -4.98 -2.94
CA GLY A 142 1.84 -5.72 -1.71
C GLY A 142 1.38 -7.18 -1.72
N SER A 143 1.18 -7.72 -0.52
CA SER A 143 0.80 -9.12 -0.30
C SER A 143 -0.71 -9.33 -0.37
N THR A 144 -1.12 -10.57 -0.64
CA THR A 144 -2.53 -10.98 -0.44
C THR A 144 -2.86 -10.92 1.05
N VAL A 145 -4.02 -10.35 1.38
CA VAL A 145 -4.51 -10.23 2.75
C VAL A 145 -5.57 -11.30 3.01
N THR A 146 -5.54 -11.90 4.21
CA THR A 146 -6.59 -12.79 4.69
C THR A 146 -7.44 -12.07 5.74
N SER A 147 -8.74 -11.96 5.48
CA SER A 147 -9.73 -11.52 6.45
C SER A 147 -10.26 -12.72 7.23
N SER A 148 -9.91 -12.83 8.51
CA SER A 148 -10.36 -13.90 9.40
C SER A 148 -11.22 -13.41 10.58
N SER A 149 -11.08 -12.14 10.96
CA SER A 149 -11.91 -11.51 11.99
C SER A 149 -13.24 -11.01 11.45
N SER A 150 -14.29 -11.07 12.27
CA SER A 150 -15.58 -10.40 12.01
C SER A 150 -15.61 -8.94 12.49
N THR A 151 -14.54 -8.46 13.12
CA THR A 151 -14.31 -7.05 13.44
C THR A 151 -13.34 -6.45 12.44
N LEU A 152 -13.50 -5.16 12.14
CA LEU A 152 -12.61 -4.46 11.21
C LEU A 152 -11.16 -4.48 11.73
N SER A 153 -10.26 -4.97 10.90
CA SER A 153 -8.80 -4.81 11.00
C SER A 153 -8.30 -3.99 9.82
N THR A 154 -7.19 -3.26 9.98
CA THR A 154 -6.63 -2.43 8.91
C THR A 154 -5.41 -3.10 8.28
N ALA A 155 -5.44 -3.25 6.96
CA ALA A 155 -4.27 -3.59 6.16
C ALA A 155 -3.65 -2.31 5.56
N SER A 156 -2.33 -2.24 5.50
CA SER A 156 -1.58 -1.10 4.96
C SER A 156 -0.68 -1.54 3.80
N PHE A 157 -0.64 -0.74 2.75
CA PHE A 157 0.07 -1.00 1.50
C PHE A 157 0.91 0.21 1.11
N THR A 158 2.19 0.01 0.89
CA THR A 158 3.07 1.00 0.26
C THR A 158 2.93 0.88 -1.26
N VAL A 159 2.26 1.86 -1.88
CA VAL A 159 1.97 1.91 -3.32
C VAL A 159 3.09 2.64 -4.08
N ASN A 160 3.49 3.83 -3.61
CA ASN A 160 4.54 4.67 -4.18
C ASN A 160 4.44 4.91 -5.69
N VAL A 161 3.26 5.29 -6.18
CA VAL A 161 3.05 5.64 -7.58
C VAL A 161 2.76 7.14 -7.69
N ALA A 162 3.58 7.85 -8.46
CA ALA A 162 3.38 9.25 -8.81
C ALA A 162 2.38 9.42 -9.96
N GLY A 163 1.78 10.62 -10.07
CA GLY A 163 0.84 10.95 -11.14
C GLY A 163 -0.53 10.28 -10.97
N PRO A 164 -1.38 10.27 -12.01
CA PRO A 164 -2.72 9.70 -11.95
C PRO A 164 -2.74 8.23 -11.53
N VAL A 165 -3.45 7.91 -10.43
CA VAL A 165 -3.63 6.53 -9.94
C VAL A 165 -5.10 6.19 -9.74
N ARG A 166 -5.50 4.98 -10.13
CA ARG A 166 -6.76 4.34 -9.70
C ARG A 166 -6.49 3.11 -8.88
N LEU A 167 -7.35 2.86 -7.90
CA LEU A 167 -7.27 1.68 -7.05
C LEU A 167 -8.40 0.69 -7.35
N GLN A 168 -8.11 -0.57 -7.08
CA GLN A 168 -9.07 -1.66 -7.01
C GLN A 168 -8.84 -2.49 -5.76
N VAL A 169 -9.92 -2.84 -5.07
CA VAL A 169 -9.93 -3.88 -4.03
C VAL A 169 -10.57 -5.12 -4.64
N ARG A 170 -9.84 -6.23 -4.68
CA ARG A 170 -10.30 -7.47 -5.33
C ARG A 170 -10.36 -8.62 -4.34
N LYS A 171 -11.51 -9.27 -4.21
CA LYS A 171 -11.59 -10.55 -3.51
C LYS A 171 -11.04 -11.66 -4.42
N THR A 172 -10.23 -12.57 -3.90
CA THR A 172 -9.41 -13.47 -4.73
C THR A 172 -9.59 -14.96 -4.45
N ASP A 173 -10.21 -15.35 -3.33
CA ASP A 173 -10.41 -16.78 -3.01
C ASP A 173 -11.51 -17.48 -3.82
N GLY A 174 -12.32 -16.74 -4.59
CA GLY A 174 -13.40 -17.28 -5.43
C GLY A 174 -14.60 -17.88 -4.67
N SER A 175 -14.56 -17.93 -3.34
CA SER A 175 -15.60 -18.51 -2.50
C SER A 175 -16.83 -17.60 -2.39
N THR A 176 -17.97 -18.20 -2.06
CA THR A 176 -19.22 -17.47 -1.79
C THR A 176 -19.21 -16.73 -0.44
N ASN A 177 -18.19 -16.94 0.40
CA ASN A 177 -18.00 -16.18 1.63
C ASN A 177 -17.85 -14.69 1.30
N ARG A 178 -18.34 -13.86 2.21
CA ARG A 178 -18.38 -12.42 2.03
C ARG A 178 -17.34 -11.73 2.90
N LEU A 179 -16.73 -10.69 2.33
CA LEU A 179 -15.84 -9.78 3.03
C LEU A 179 -16.47 -8.39 3.06
N ASN A 180 -16.27 -7.69 4.18
CA ASN A 180 -16.59 -6.27 4.32
C ASN A 180 -15.32 -5.45 4.15
N PHE A 181 -15.42 -4.34 3.44
CA PHE A 181 -14.37 -3.33 3.27
C PHE A 181 -14.92 -1.96 3.63
N ASP A 182 -14.11 -1.19 4.34
CA ASP A 182 -14.49 0.10 4.87
C ASP A 182 -13.25 1.00 5.03
N ASN A 183 -13.46 2.29 5.31
CA ASN A 183 -12.45 3.27 5.70
C ASN A 183 -11.18 3.19 4.84
N ILE A 184 -11.33 3.22 3.52
CA ILE A 184 -10.16 3.25 2.63
C ILE A 184 -9.51 4.62 2.80
N THR A 185 -8.21 4.65 3.11
CA THR A 185 -7.42 5.88 3.14
C THR A 185 -6.37 5.86 2.04
N VAL A 186 -6.01 7.03 1.54
CA VAL A 186 -4.89 7.18 0.61
C VAL A 186 -4.08 8.40 1.02
N GLU A 187 -2.81 8.20 1.31
CA GLU A 187 -1.80 9.26 1.38
C GLU A 187 -1.28 9.51 -0.03
N SER A 188 -1.15 10.78 -0.42
CA SER A 188 -0.61 11.16 -1.72
C SER A 188 0.89 10.91 -1.76
N TYR A 189 1.41 10.39 -2.88
CA TYR A 189 2.86 10.21 -3.07
C TYR A 189 3.59 11.54 -3.33
N GLY A 190 2.84 12.54 -3.79
CA GLY A 190 3.34 13.81 -4.26
C GLY A 190 3.69 13.76 -5.74
N THR A 191 3.56 14.91 -6.41
CA THR A 191 4.18 15.12 -7.72
C THR A 191 5.65 15.39 -7.45
N SER A 192 6.57 14.61 -8.03
CA SER A 192 7.97 15.01 -8.10
C SER A 192 8.08 16.28 -8.96
N THR A 193 7.77 17.45 -8.40
CA THR A 193 8.13 18.73 -8.99
C THR A 193 9.60 18.96 -8.69
N GLY A 194 10.45 18.34 -9.51
CA GLY A 194 11.84 18.77 -9.60
C GLY A 194 11.89 20.18 -10.18
N GLY A 195 12.50 21.11 -9.44
CA GLY A 195 13.08 22.34 -9.98
C GLY A 195 12.21 23.60 -9.92
N GLY A 196 12.54 24.49 -8.99
CA GLY A 196 11.99 25.85 -8.94
C GLY A 196 12.54 26.67 -7.77
N GLY A 197 13.86 26.65 -7.57
CA GLY A 197 14.50 27.58 -6.65
C GLY A 197 14.41 28.99 -7.21
N THR A 198 13.54 29.83 -6.65
CA THR A 198 13.61 31.28 -6.86
C THR A 198 14.46 31.86 -5.74
N THR A 199 15.76 31.98 -5.99
CA THR A 199 16.61 32.89 -5.22
C THR A 199 16.27 34.32 -5.63
N THR A 200 15.39 34.99 -4.89
CA THR A 200 15.29 36.46 -4.97
C THR A 200 16.17 37.03 -3.86
N GLY A 201 17.48 37.02 -4.13
CA GLY A 201 18.46 37.85 -3.43
C GLY A 201 18.92 38.93 -4.40
N GLY A 202 18.39 40.14 -4.24
CA GLY A 202 18.84 41.32 -4.96
C GLY A 202 18.69 42.53 -4.04
N LYS A 203 19.83 43.06 -3.60
CA LYS A 203 19.95 44.34 -2.89
C LYS A 203 19.69 45.50 -3.84
#